data_AF-A0A5J5FCF0-F1
#
_entry.id   AF-A0A5J5FCF0-F1
#
_cell.length_a   1.000
_cell.length_b   1.000
_cell.length_c   1.000
_cell.angle_alpha   90.00
_cell.angle_beta   90.00
_cell.angle_gamma   90.00
#
_symmetry.space_group_name_H-M   'P 1'
#
loop_
_entity.id
_entity.type
_entity.pdbx_description
1 polymer ?
#
loop_
_entity_poly.entity_id
_entity_poly.type
_entity_poly.pdbx_seq_one_letter_code
_entity_poly.pdbx_strand_id
1 'polypeptide(L)'
;MTTASPDKARIIETQSPTPEARHRALASLSAAGIRTWIFYGPIIRGFNDSNREIEGIARIASDTGSRIIFDAYSFYPRSAEMMIGAGIRPAAPDMKKLEPRIRRICGDFGVECHSEDEDYLKENSRINRTLF
;
A
#
# COMPACT_ATOMS: atom_id res chain seq x y z
N MET A 1 0.32 -4.77 -0.52
CA MET A 1 0.97 -5.18 0.74
C MET A 1 0.72 -4.08 1.76
N THR A 2 0.39 -4.45 2.99
CA THR A 2 -0.02 -3.48 4.02
C THR A 2 1.17 -2.93 4.80
N THR A 3 2.29 -3.65 4.88
CA THR A 3 3.54 -3.22 5.52
C THR A 3 4.76 -3.91 4.89
N ALA A 4 5.91 -3.23 4.91
CA ALA A 4 7.20 -3.80 4.58
C ALA A 4 7.87 -4.49 5.78
N SER A 5 7.35 -4.30 7.01
CA SER A 5 7.91 -4.88 8.23
C SER A 5 7.48 -6.34 8.40
N PRO A 6 8.43 -7.30 8.49
CA PRO A 6 8.09 -8.71 8.75
C PRO A 6 7.36 -8.92 10.08
N ASP A 7 7.70 -8.13 11.11
CA ASP A 7 7.06 -8.22 12.42
C ASP A 7 5.60 -7.79 12.36
N LYS A 8 5.30 -6.68 11.68
CA LYS A 8 3.92 -6.19 11.53
C LYS A 8 3.12 -7.08 10.58
N ALA A 9 3.73 -7.59 9.51
CA ALA A 9 3.08 -8.52 8.59
C ALA A 9 2.62 -9.79 9.33
N ARG A 10 3.40 -10.31 10.29
CA ARG A 10 2.99 -11.44 11.13
C ARG A 10 1.75 -11.18 11.99
N ILE A 11 1.38 -9.92 12.22
CA ILE A 11 0.23 -9.55 13.05
C ILE A 11 -1.04 -9.46 12.19
N ILE A 12 -0.98 -8.79 11.04
CA ILE A 12 -2.16 -8.46 10.22
C ILE A 12 -2.27 -9.26 8.91
N GLU A 13 -1.17 -9.79 8.41
CA GLU A 13 -1.08 -10.51 7.12
C GLU A 13 -0.68 -11.98 7.35
N THR A 14 -1.19 -12.62 8.42
CA THR A 14 -0.72 -13.92 8.95
C THR A 14 -0.68 -15.06 7.93
N GLN A 15 -1.59 -15.07 6.95
CA GLN A 15 -1.69 -16.09 5.91
C GLN A 15 -1.11 -15.63 4.56
N SER A 16 -0.51 -14.45 4.51
CA SER A 16 0.13 -13.93 3.30
C SER A 16 1.60 -14.33 3.25
N PRO A 17 2.21 -14.44 2.05
CA PRO A 17 3.65 -14.49 1.91
C PRO A 17 4.33 -13.29 2.59
N THR A 18 5.54 -13.50 3.11
CA THR A 18 6.30 -12.45 3.80
C THR A 18 6.52 -11.24 2.89
N PRO A 19 6.72 -10.02 3.46
CA PRO A 19 7.06 -8.83 2.66
C PRO A 19 8.22 -9.09 1.68
N GLU A 20 9.25 -9.80 2.14
CA GLU A 20 10.40 -10.19 1.32
C GLU A 20 10.02 -11.10 0.14
N ALA A 21 9.17 -12.10 0.36
CA ALA A 21 8.71 -12.99 -0.70
C ALA A 21 7.87 -12.24 -1.74
N ARG A 22 7.04 -11.28 -1.30
CA ARG A 22 6.26 -10.41 -2.19
C ARG A 22 7.15 -9.44 -2.97
N HIS A 23 8.20 -8.89 -2.35
CA HIS A 23 9.19 -8.08 -3.04
C HIS A 23 9.88 -8.88 -4.16
N ARG A 24 10.37 -10.09 -3.86
CA ARG A 24 10.97 -10.96 -4.90
C ARG A 24 9.99 -11.28 -6.03
N ALA A 25 8.72 -11.53 -5.72
CA ALA A 25 7.70 -11.76 -6.74
C ALA A 25 7.51 -10.53 -7.64
N LEU A 26 7.42 -9.32 -7.05
CA LEU A 26 7.33 -8.06 -7.81
C LEU A 26 8.57 -7.83 -8.68
N ALA A 27 9.77 -8.09 -8.16
CA ALA A 27 11.01 -7.98 -8.92
C ALA A 27 11.02 -8.93 -10.13
N SER A 28 10.62 -10.18 -9.96
CA SER A 28 10.51 -11.15 -11.06
C SER A 28 9.50 -10.74 -12.12
N LEU A 29 8.34 -10.23 -11.71
CA LEU A 29 7.31 -9.72 -12.64
C LEU A 29 7.82 -8.50 -13.41
N SER A 30 8.48 -7.58 -12.72
CA SER A 30 9.07 -6.38 -13.32
C SER A 30 10.16 -6.72 -14.33
N ALA A 31 11.06 -7.66 -13.99
CA ALA A 31 12.10 -8.15 -14.90
C ALA A 31 11.52 -8.82 -16.16
N ALA A 32 10.31 -9.38 -16.08
CA ALA A 32 9.57 -9.92 -17.21
C ALA A 32 8.80 -8.86 -18.02
N GLY A 33 8.95 -7.57 -17.69
CA GLY A 33 8.25 -6.45 -18.34
C GLY A 33 6.78 -6.31 -17.95
N ILE A 34 6.32 -7.00 -16.89
CA ILE A 34 4.95 -6.93 -16.42
C ILE A 34 4.79 -5.71 -15.53
N ARG A 35 3.87 -4.81 -15.91
CA ARG A 35 3.52 -3.64 -15.10
C ARG A 35 2.86 -4.09 -13.80
N THR A 36 3.37 -3.61 -12.68
CA THR A 36 2.91 -3.97 -11.34
C THR A 36 2.54 -2.73 -10.54
N TRP A 37 1.73 -2.93 -9.51
CA TRP A 37 1.43 -1.91 -8.51
C TRP A 37 1.45 -2.53 -7.12
N ILE A 38 1.70 -1.69 -6.12
CA ILE A 38 1.59 -2.03 -4.71
C ILE A 38 0.34 -1.36 -4.15
N PHE A 39 -0.65 -2.17 -3.76
CA PHE A 39 -1.77 -1.70 -2.96
C PHE A 39 -1.34 -1.57 -1.49
N TYR A 40 -1.06 -0.35 -1.06
CA TYR A 40 -0.69 0.04 0.30
C TYR A 40 -1.95 0.40 1.10
N GLY A 41 -2.65 -0.65 1.51
CA GLY A 41 -3.89 -0.54 2.28
C GLY A 41 -4.19 -1.85 3.02
N PRO A 42 -5.07 -1.80 4.04
CA PRO A 42 -5.56 -0.59 4.67
C PRO A 42 -4.46 0.13 5.48
N ILE A 43 -4.39 1.46 5.40
CA ILE A 43 -3.54 2.23 6.30
C ILE A 43 -4.27 2.44 7.63
N ILE A 44 -3.66 1.95 8.70
CA ILE A 44 -4.17 1.93 10.07
C ILE A 44 -3.35 2.92 10.91
N ARG A 45 -4.06 3.84 11.55
CA ARG A 45 -3.47 4.90 12.37
C ARG A 45 -2.61 4.32 13.50
N GLY A 46 -1.36 4.76 13.57
CA GLY A 46 -0.38 4.33 14.58
C GLY A 46 0.22 2.94 14.35
N PHE A 47 -0.15 2.24 13.27
CA PHE A 47 0.37 0.90 12.97
C PHE A 47 1.31 0.95 11.75
N ASN A 48 0.81 1.33 10.59
CA ASN A 48 1.58 1.36 9.35
C ASN A 48 1.61 2.76 8.69
N ASP A 49 1.33 3.86 9.40
CA ASP A 49 1.22 5.24 8.88
C ASP A 49 2.43 6.17 9.22
N SER A 50 3.49 5.61 9.78
CA SER A 50 4.74 6.35 10.08
C SER A 50 5.57 6.58 8.80
N ASN A 51 6.44 7.60 8.79
CA ASN A 51 7.32 7.84 7.63
C ASN A 51 8.17 6.62 7.29
N ARG A 52 8.72 5.92 8.30
CA ARG A 52 9.51 4.70 8.10
C ARG A 52 8.73 3.58 7.39
N GLU A 53 7.44 3.45 7.68
CA GLU A 53 6.58 2.45 7.03
C GLU A 53 6.33 2.83 5.57
N ILE A 54 6.01 4.09 5.32
CA ILE A 54 5.79 4.62 3.97
C ILE A 54 7.07 4.49 3.13
N GLU A 55 8.23 4.87 3.68
CA GLU A 55 9.54 4.74 3.04
C GLU A 55 9.87 3.28 2.69
N GLY A 56 9.50 2.33 3.56
CA GLY A 56 9.68 0.90 3.28
C GLY A 56 8.88 0.44 2.06
N ILE A 57 7.63 0.89 1.93
CA ILE A 57 6.80 0.60 0.76
C ILE A 57 7.33 1.32 -0.49
N ALA A 58 7.70 2.60 -0.36
CA ALA A 58 8.25 3.40 -1.45
C ALA A 58 9.55 2.84 -2.00
N ARG A 59 10.43 2.31 -1.13
CA ARG A 59 11.66 1.62 -1.55
C ARG A 59 11.36 0.40 -2.41
N ILE A 60 10.47 -0.48 -1.94
CA ILE A 60 10.09 -1.69 -2.71
C ILE A 60 9.49 -1.28 -4.05
N ALA A 61 8.61 -0.27 -4.07
CA ALA A 61 8.02 0.23 -5.30
C ALA A 61 9.06 0.78 -6.29
N SER A 62 10.04 1.54 -5.80
CA SER A 62 11.14 2.08 -6.59
C SER A 62 12.00 0.95 -7.17
N ASP A 63 12.41 0.00 -6.33
CA ASP A 63 13.23 -1.15 -6.71
C ASP A 63 12.57 -2.03 -7.79
N THR A 64 11.23 -2.12 -7.79
CA THR A 64 10.47 -2.96 -8.73
C THR A 64 9.81 -2.18 -9.87
N GLY A 65 9.99 -0.86 -9.94
CA GLY A 65 9.30 0.00 -10.92
C GLY A 65 7.77 -0.05 -10.79
N SER A 66 7.25 -0.37 -9.61
CA SER A 66 5.82 -0.43 -9.33
C SER A 66 5.29 0.95 -8.95
N ARG A 67 4.05 1.25 -9.34
CA ARG A 67 3.30 2.38 -8.75
C ARG A 67 2.67 1.99 -7.42
N ILE A 68 2.31 2.97 -6.59
CA ILE A 68 1.60 2.75 -5.32
C ILE A 68 0.15 3.23 -5.44
N ILE A 69 -0.79 2.42 -4.95
CA ILE A 69 -2.17 2.82 -4.68
C ILE A 69 -2.38 2.72 -3.18
N PHE A 70 -2.90 3.75 -2.52
CA PHE A 70 -3.11 3.73 -1.08
C PHE A 70 -4.56 4.00 -0.67
N ASP A 71 -4.98 3.40 0.44
CA ASP A 71 -6.31 3.58 1.03
C ASP A 71 -6.25 3.52 2.56
N ALA A 72 -7.17 4.21 3.21
CA ALA A 72 -7.36 4.24 4.65
C ALA A 72 -8.08 2.99 5.17
N TYR A 73 -7.83 2.65 6.43
CA TYR A 73 -8.61 1.62 7.10
C TYR A 73 -10.10 1.97 7.16
N SER A 74 -10.91 1.09 6.57
CA SER A 74 -12.37 1.08 6.71
C SER A 74 -12.80 0.05 7.76
N PHE A 75 -13.71 0.44 8.65
CA PHE A 75 -14.16 -0.44 9.72
C PHE A 75 -15.00 -1.59 9.19
N TYR A 76 -14.59 -2.82 9.52
CA TYR A 76 -15.37 -4.03 9.32
C TYR A 76 -15.35 -4.87 10.60
N PRO A 77 -16.51 -5.28 11.17
CA PRO A 77 -16.57 -5.87 12.51
C PRO A 77 -15.60 -7.04 12.70
N ARG A 78 -15.59 -7.99 11.76
CA ARG A 78 -14.77 -9.20 11.90
C ARG A 78 -13.28 -8.93 11.80
N SER A 79 -12.88 -8.04 10.91
CA SER A 79 -11.48 -7.61 10.76
C SER A 79 -11.03 -6.81 11.97
N ALA A 80 -11.90 -5.95 12.52
CA ALA A 80 -11.63 -5.19 13.72
C ALA A 80 -11.43 -6.09 14.95
N GLU A 81 -12.27 -7.11 15.14
CA GLU A 81 -12.11 -8.12 16.21
C GLU A 81 -10.76 -8.82 16.13
N MET A 82 -10.36 -9.26 14.93
CA MET A 82 -9.05 -9.91 14.72
C MET A 82 -7.89 -8.97 15.05
N MET A 83 -7.96 -7.72 14.59
CA MET A 83 -6.94 -6.70 14.88
C MET A 83 -6.84 -6.41 16.38
N ILE A 84 -7.98 -6.27 17.08
CA ILE A 84 -8.02 -6.06 18.53
C ILE A 84 -7.42 -7.26 19.27
N GLY A 85 -7.77 -8.48 18.88
CA GLY A 85 -7.19 -9.70 19.44
C GLY A 85 -5.67 -9.80 19.22
N ALA A 86 -5.16 -9.16 18.16
CA ALA A 86 -3.75 -9.07 17.84
C ALA A 86 -3.05 -7.83 18.47
N GLY A 87 -3.73 -7.09 19.35
CA GLY A 87 -3.18 -5.92 20.05
C GLY A 87 -3.15 -4.62 19.23
N ILE A 88 -3.81 -4.59 18.07
CA ILE A 88 -3.95 -3.39 17.23
C ILE A 88 -5.27 -2.70 17.61
N ARG A 89 -5.23 -1.38 17.81
CA ARG A 89 -6.46 -0.57 17.90
C ARG A 89 -6.81 -0.04 16.51
N PRO A 90 -7.72 -0.68 15.76
CA PRO A 90 -8.00 -0.29 14.39
C PRO A 90 -8.66 1.08 14.35
N ALA A 91 -8.08 2.00 13.59
CA ALA A 91 -8.63 3.32 13.34
C ALA A 91 -8.14 3.86 12.00
N ALA A 92 -9.03 4.56 11.29
CA ALA A 92 -8.66 5.32 10.11
C ALA A 92 -7.67 6.44 10.49
N PRO A 93 -6.65 6.72 9.64
CA PRO A 93 -5.82 7.90 9.75
C PRO A 93 -6.56 9.17 9.30
N ASP A 94 -6.01 10.34 9.63
CA ASP A 94 -6.43 11.61 9.05
C ASP A 94 -5.80 11.76 7.66
N MET A 95 -6.53 11.36 6.62
CA MET A 95 -6.02 11.35 5.24
C MET A 95 -5.62 12.74 4.74
N LYS A 96 -6.28 13.81 5.20
CA LYS A 96 -5.91 15.19 4.85
C LYS A 96 -4.48 15.53 5.28
N LYS A 97 -3.98 14.91 6.35
CA LYS A 97 -2.60 15.06 6.84
C LYS A 97 -1.66 13.99 6.30
N LEU A 98 -2.16 12.79 6.06
CA LEU A 98 -1.34 11.64 5.67
C LEU A 98 -1.00 11.66 4.18
N GLU A 99 -1.94 12.00 3.30
CA GLU A 99 -1.70 11.98 1.85
C GLU A 99 -0.53 12.87 1.41
N PRO A 100 -0.39 14.13 1.86
CA PRO A 100 0.77 14.95 1.49
C PRO A 100 2.10 14.32 1.92
N ARG A 101 2.10 13.60 3.05
CA ARG A 101 3.29 12.87 3.53
C ARG A 101 3.60 11.67 2.63
N ILE A 102 2.59 10.88 2.25
CA ILE A 102 2.77 9.74 1.35
C ILE A 102 3.32 10.23 0.00
N ARG A 103 2.71 11.26 -0.59
CA ARG A 103 3.14 11.80 -1.88
C ARG A 103 4.54 12.35 -1.85
N ARG A 104 4.90 13.10 -0.81
CA ARG A 104 6.27 13.59 -0.64
C ARG A 104 7.26 12.44 -0.61
N ILE A 105 7.02 11.43 0.23
CA ILE A 105 7.93 10.27 0.35
C ILE A 105 8.00 9.49 -0.98
N CYS A 106 6.88 9.26 -1.67
CA CYS A 106 6.92 8.60 -2.97
C CYS A 106 7.71 9.42 -3.99
N GLY A 107 7.56 10.76 -3.99
CA GLY A 107 8.36 11.67 -4.81
C GLY A 107 9.86 11.59 -4.50
N ASP A 108 10.23 11.52 -3.22
CA ASP A 108 11.63 11.36 -2.78
C ASP A 108 12.26 10.05 -3.31
N PHE A 109 11.45 9.03 -3.59
CA PHE A 109 11.87 7.74 -4.18
C PHE A 109 11.61 7.62 -5.70
N GLY A 110 11.10 8.67 -6.35
CA GLY A 110 10.77 8.64 -7.78
C GLY A 110 9.59 7.73 -8.14
N VAL A 111 8.69 7.46 -7.19
CA VAL A 111 7.57 6.53 -7.34
C VAL A 111 6.26 7.27 -7.59
N GLU A 112 5.51 6.83 -8.60
CA GLU A 112 4.14 7.26 -8.83
C GLU A 112 3.21 6.72 -7.74
N CYS A 113 2.41 7.59 -7.09
CA CYS A 113 1.42 7.18 -6.11
C CYS A 113 0.11 7.97 -6.18
N HIS A 114 -1.01 7.28 -5.97
CA HIS A 114 -2.37 7.85 -5.96
C HIS A 114 -3.21 7.21 -4.85
N SER A 115 -4.24 7.92 -4.40
CA SER A 115 -5.28 7.27 -3.59
C SER A 115 -6.07 6.28 -4.45
N GLU A 116 -6.78 5.33 -3.82
CA GLU A 116 -7.67 4.41 -4.53
C GLU A 116 -8.70 5.15 -5.40
N ASP A 117 -9.34 6.19 -4.86
CA ASP A 117 -10.32 7.02 -5.58
C ASP A 117 -9.73 7.67 -6.85
N GLU A 118 -8.52 8.22 -6.75
CA GLU A 118 -7.82 8.83 -7.89
C GLU A 118 -7.43 7.79 -8.93
N ASP A 119 -6.97 6.63 -8.48
CA ASP A 119 -6.57 5.55 -9.38
C ASP A 119 -7.76 5.00 -10.16
N TYR A 120 -8.90 4.83 -9.49
CA TYR A 120 -10.14 4.42 -10.12
C TYR A 120 -10.54 5.39 -11.23
N LEU A 121 -10.52 6.70 -10.98
CA LEU A 121 -10.83 7.71 -11.99
C LEU A 121 -9.86 7.65 -13.18
N LYS A 122 -8.57 7.47 -12.90
CA LYS A 122 -7.52 7.39 -13.92
C LYS A 122 -7.69 6.15 -14.81
N GLU A 123 -7.85 4.97 -14.22
CA GLU A 123 -8.00 3.73 -14.99
C GLU A 123 -9.33 3.69 -15.75
N ASN A 124 -10.43 4.16 -15.16
CA ASN A 124 -11.71 4.28 -15.86
C ASN A 124 -11.61 5.24 -17.06
N SER A 125 -10.90 6.36 -16.93
CA SER A 125 -10.66 7.28 -18.06
C SER A 125 -9.83 6.63 -19.18
N ARG A 126 -8.86 5.78 -18.85
CA ARG A 126 -8.04 5.05 -19.83
C ARG A 126 -8.87 4.04 -20.61
N ILE A 127 -9.68 3.24 -19.92
CA ILE A 127 -10.55 2.24 -20.53
C ILE A 127 -11.57 2.90 -21.46
N ASN A 128 -12.21 3.98 -21.01
CA ASN A 128 -13.23 4.66 -21.81
C ASN A 128 -12.64 5.44 -23.00
N ARG A 129 -11.36 5.85 -22.94
CA ARG A 129 -10.65 6.45 -24.11
C ARG A 129 -10.32 5.44 -25.20
N THR A 130 -10.26 4.14 -24.89
CA THR A 130 -10.02 3.08 -25.89
C THR A 130 -11.29 2.57 -26.58
N LEU A 131 -12.46 3.09 -26.21
CA LEU A 131 -13.76 2.68 -26.76
C LEU A 131 -14.30 3.61 -27.87
N PHE A 132 -13.51 4.62 -28.29
CA PHE A 132 -13.85 5.54 -29.38
C PHE A 132 -12.64 5.80 -30.28
#